data_AF-A0A061N6H4-F1
#
_entry.id   AF-A0A061N6H4-F1
#
_cell.length_a   1.000
_cell.length_b   1.000
_cell.length_c   1.000
_cell.angle_alpha   90.00
_cell.angle_beta   90.00
_cell.angle_gamma   90.00
#
_symmetry.space_group_name_H-M   'P 1'
#
loop_
_entity.id
_entity.type
_entity.pdbx_description
1 polymer ?
#
loop_
_entity_poly.entity_id
_entity_poly.type
_entity_poly.pdbx_seq_one_letter_code
_entity_poly.pdbx_strand_id
1 'polypeptide(L)'
;MKLNVLPMSKREASIIMSWTYEPPYSLYSLSESKEQQDELLNGNYYVVVTAEDDVFGFYCYGESAKVPGGKREGCYDDQRPIDIGLGMNPVYTGQGYGLQFF
;
A
#
# COMPACT_ATOMS: atom_id res chain seq x y z
N MET A 1 17.82 -3.28 6.86
CA MET A 1 16.78 -4.05 7.59
C MET A 1 16.42 -5.26 6.76
N LYS A 2 16.07 -6.40 7.37
CA LYS A 2 15.54 -7.55 6.60
C LYS A 2 14.02 -7.39 6.51
N LEU A 3 13.49 -7.40 5.30
CA LEU A 3 12.06 -7.28 5.03
C LEU A 3 11.55 -8.56 4.37
N ASN A 4 10.36 -8.98 4.75
CA ASN A 4 9.67 -10.11 4.15
C ASN A 4 8.34 -9.65 3.56
N VAL A 5 7.95 -10.25 2.44
CA VAL A 5 6.65 -10.01 1.83
C VAL A 5 5.74 -11.20 2.09
N LEU A 6 4.53 -10.92 2.55
CA LEU A 6 3.47 -11.90 2.74
C LEU A 6 2.18 -11.45 2.03
N PRO A 7 1.28 -12.38 1.64
CA PRO A 7 -0.08 -12.02 1.24
C PRO A 7 -0.79 -11.23 2.33
N MET A 8 -1.63 -10.25 1.95
CA MET A 8 -2.40 -9.49 2.93
C MET A 8 -3.36 -10.40 3.71
N SER A 9 -3.38 -10.24 5.03
CA SER A 9 -4.38 -10.86 5.90
C SER A 9 -5.24 -9.80 6.60
N LYS A 10 -6.34 -10.24 7.22
CA LYS A 10 -7.23 -9.35 7.98
C LYS A 10 -6.48 -8.60 9.10
N ARG A 11 -5.49 -9.25 9.74
CA ARG A 11 -4.72 -8.64 10.82
C ARG A 11 -3.93 -7.43 10.31
N GLU A 12 -3.16 -7.62 9.24
CA GLU A 12 -2.32 -6.56 8.68
C GLU A 12 -3.16 -5.47 8.00
N ALA A 13 -4.26 -5.84 7.33
CA ALA A 13 -5.20 -4.86 6.77
C ALA A 13 -5.75 -3.92 7.86
N SER A 14 -6.16 -4.46 9.01
CA SER A 14 -6.61 -3.65 10.15
C SER A 14 -5.51 -2.73 10.69
N ILE A 15 -4.25 -3.20 10.75
CA ILE A 15 -3.12 -2.36 11.16
C ILE A 15 -2.91 -1.20 10.16
N ILE A 16 -2.89 -1.50 8.86
CA ILE A 16 -2.68 -0.49 7.81
C ILE A 16 -3.81 0.55 7.80
N MET A 17 -5.06 0.12 7.99
CA MET A 17 -6.20 1.03 8.05
C MET A 17 -6.16 1.96 9.28
N SER A 18 -5.44 1.58 10.34
CA SER A 18 -5.26 2.43 11.52
C SER A 18 -4.15 3.49 11.35
N TRP A 19 -3.43 3.48 10.23
CA TRP A 19 -2.36 4.46 9.97
C TRP A 19 -2.93 5.85 9.69
N THR A 20 -2.48 6.79 10.51
CA THR A 20 -2.73 8.23 10.32
C THR A 20 -1.43 8.91 9.95
N TYR A 21 -1.45 9.65 8.84
CA TYR A 21 -0.32 10.44 8.37
C TYR A 21 -0.55 11.91 8.68
N GLU A 22 0.48 12.56 9.19
CA GLU A 22 0.50 14.01 9.32
C GLU A 22 0.71 14.68 7.95
N PRO A 23 0.34 15.97 7.81
CA PRO A 23 0.67 16.75 6.62
C PRO A 23 2.18 16.68 6.28
N PRO A 24 2.56 16.59 4.99
CA PRO A 24 1.72 16.72 3.80
C PRO A 24 1.07 15.40 3.32
N TYR A 25 1.23 14.30 4.07
CA TYR A 25 0.82 12.96 3.64
C TYR A 25 -0.57 12.55 4.13
N SER A 26 -1.33 13.46 4.74
CA SER A 26 -2.63 13.16 5.35
C SER A 26 -3.64 12.50 4.38
N LEU A 27 -3.54 12.78 3.08
CA LEU A 27 -4.35 12.16 2.02
C LEU A 27 -4.14 10.64 1.88
N TYR A 28 -3.07 10.08 2.44
CA TYR A 28 -2.77 8.65 2.45
C TYR A 28 -3.31 7.93 3.69
N SER A 29 -3.89 8.66 4.65
CA SER A 29 -4.59 8.04 5.78
C SER A 29 -5.86 7.39 5.26
N LEU A 30 -5.99 6.08 5.46
CA LEU A 30 -7.15 5.33 4.99
C LEU A 30 -8.36 5.60 5.88
N SER A 31 -9.56 5.46 5.32
CA SER A 31 -10.77 5.41 6.12
C SER A 31 -10.97 4.00 6.67
N GLU A 32 -11.47 3.89 7.90
CA GLU A 32 -11.88 2.63 8.49
C GLU A 32 -13.25 2.18 7.92
N SER A 33 -13.30 1.91 6.61
CA SER A 33 -14.50 1.48 5.91
C SER A 33 -14.43 0.01 5.48
N LYS A 34 -15.59 -0.62 5.34
CA LYS A 34 -15.68 -1.99 4.82
C LYS A 34 -15.16 -2.09 3.38
N GLU A 35 -15.42 -1.08 2.56
CA GLU A 35 -14.93 -1.01 1.17
C GLU A 35 -13.41 -1.02 1.12
N GLN A 36 -12.76 -0.26 2.01
CA GLN A 36 -11.30 -0.23 2.09
C GLN A 36 -10.72 -1.56 2.58
N GLN A 37 -11.40 -2.20 3.54
CA GLN A 37 -11.02 -3.54 4.01
C GLN A 37 -11.16 -4.59 2.89
N ASP A 38 -12.27 -4.58 2.16
CA ASP A 38 -12.53 -5.50 1.06
C ASP A 38 -11.50 -5.30 -0.07
N GLU A 39 -11.10 -4.06 -0.37
CA GLU A 39 -10.04 -3.78 -1.33
C GLU A 39 -8.69 -4.34 -0.88
N LEU A 40 -8.26 -4.09 0.36
CA LEU A 40 -7.01 -4.64 0.90
C LEU A 40 -7.00 -6.18 0.92
N LEU A 41 -8.17 -6.83 0.96
CA LEU A 41 -8.30 -8.28 1.02
C LEU A 41 -8.69 -8.92 -0.32
N ASN A 42 -8.65 -8.18 -1.42
CA ASN A 42 -9.08 -8.65 -2.74
C ASN A 42 -8.10 -9.64 -3.41
N GLY A 43 -6.96 -9.93 -2.78
CA GLY A 43 -5.93 -10.86 -3.25
C GLY A 43 -4.80 -10.22 -4.08
N ASN A 44 -4.88 -8.92 -4.38
CA ASN A 44 -3.84 -8.17 -5.10
C ASN A 44 -2.93 -7.35 -4.19
N TYR A 45 -3.16 -7.39 -2.87
CA TYR A 45 -2.37 -6.68 -1.87
C TYR A 45 -1.45 -7.62 -1.10
N TYR A 46 -0.28 -7.10 -0.79
CA TYR A 46 0.76 -7.78 -0.02
C TYR A 46 1.23 -6.85 1.08
N VAL A 47 1.54 -7.44 2.22
CA VAL A 47 2.13 -6.74 3.35
C VAL A 47 3.63 -6.97 3.37
N VAL A 48 4.37 -5.93 3.73
CA VAL A 48 5.81 -6.01 4.00
C VAL A 48 6.02 -5.90 5.49
N VAL A 49 6.71 -6.89 6.06
CA VAL A 49 6.99 -6.97 7.49
C VAL A 49 8.49 -7.01 7.78
N THR A 50 8.88 -6.56 8.97
CA THR A 50 10.25 -6.71 9.49
C THR A 50 10.53 -8.14 9.92
N ALA A 51 11.74 -8.42 10.40
CA ALA A 51 12.07 -9.72 10.96
C ALA A 51 11.35 -9.99 12.29
N GLU A 52 10.88 -8.93 12.94
CA GLU A 52 10.13 -8.92 14.21
C GLU A 52 8.60 -8.95 14.00
N ASP A 53 8.15 -9.17 12.75
CA ASP A 53 6.74 -9.17 12.33
C ASP A 53 6.01 -7.82 12.45
N ASP A 54 6.75 -6.70 12.53
CA ASP A 54 6.16 -5.37 12.47
C ASP A 54 5.76 -5.00 11.04
N VAL A 55 4.57 -4.41 10.86
CA VAL A 55 4.11 -3.97 9.54
C VAL A 55 4.91 -2.75 9.10
N PHE A 56 5.77 -2.96 8.10
CA PHE A 56 6.65 -1.97 7.54
C PHE A 56 5.97 -1.16 6.43
N GLY A 57 5.15 -1.83 5.62
CA GLY A 57 4.47 -1.24 4.48
C GLY A 57 3.54 -2.23 3.80
N PHE A 58 2.98 -1.86 2.66
CA PHE A 58 2.23 -2.73 1.78
C PHE A 58 2.42 -2.31 0.33
N TYR A 59 2.07 -3.21 -0.58
CA TYR A 59 1.96 -2.90 -2.00
C TYR A 59 0.81 -3.64 -2.67
N CYS A 60 0.35 -3.09 -3.79
CA CYS A 60 -0.54 -3.74 -4.74
C CYS A 60 -0.03 -3.48 -6.16
N TYR A 61 -0.53 -4.26 -7.12
CA TYR A 61 -0.18 -4.08 -8.52
C TYR A 61 -1.38 -4.29 -9.44
N GLY A 62 -1.24 -3.86 -10.69
CA GLY A 62 -2.27 -4.07 -11.72
C GLY A 62 -3.52 -3.23 -11.45
N GLU A 63 -4.70 -3.82 -11.60
CA GLU A 63 -5.97 -3.08 -11.51
C GLU A 63 -6.15 -2.33 -10.17
N SER A 64 -5.74 -2.91 -9.04
CA SER A 64 -5.82 -2.25 -7.73
C SER A 64 -4.87 -1.07 -7.55
N ALA A 65 -3.85 -0.95 -8.40
CA ALA A 65 -2.91 0.17 -8.38
C ALA A 65 -3.31 1.30 -9.35
N LYS A 66 -4.26 1.06 -10.26
CA LYS A 66 -4.70 2.05 -11.25
C LYS A 66 -5.61 3.09 -10.60
N VAL A 67 -5.37 4.37 -10.88
CA VAL A 67 -6.16 5.48 -10.34
C VAL A 67 -7.21 5.99 -11.34
N PRO A 68 -8.38 6.51 -10.88
CA PRO A 68 -9.42 7.02 -11.78
C PRO A 68 -8.95 8.12 -12.73
N GLY A 69 -7.96 8.92 -12.32
CA GLY A 69 -7.33 9.95 -13.16
C GLY A 69 -6.63 9.35 -14.38
N GLY A 70 -5.84 8.30 -14.21
CA GLY A 70 -5.13 7.65 -15.31
C GLY A 70 -6.06 7.04 -16.36
N LYS A 71 -7.23 6.52 -15.93
CA LYS A 71 -8.27 6.03 -16.85
C LYS A 71 -8.83 7.16 -17.73
N ARG A 72 -9.04 8.36 -17.19
CA ARG A 72 -9.58 9.50 -17.96
C ARG A 72 -8.60 10.05 -18.98
N GLU A 73 -7.30 9.99 -18.67
CA GLU A 73 -6.23 10.51 -19.53
C GLU A 73 -5.68 9.47 -20.52
N GLY A 74 -6.28 8.26 -20.59
CA GLY A 74 -5.81 7.19 -21.48
C GLY A 74 -4.47 6.56 -21.07
N CYS A 75 -4.01 6.75 -19.83
CA CYS A 75 -2.74 6.21 -19.34
C CYS A 75 -2.68 4.68 -19.34
N TYR A 76 -3.83 4.02 -19.45
CA TYR A 76 -3.97 2.56 -19.39
C TYR A 76 -4.43 1.95 -20.71
N ASP A 77 -4.30 2.66 -21.83
CA ASP A 77 -4.66 2.12 -23.16
C ASP A 77 -3.68 1.03 -23.59
N ASP A 78 -2.39 1.25 -23.32
CA ASP A 78 -1.37 0.21 -23.40
C ASP A 78 -1.43 -0.68 -22.15
N GLN A 79 -1.66 -1.99 -22.35
CA GLN A 79 -1.74 -2.96 -21.25
C GLN A 79 -0.37 -3.55 -20.87
N ARG A 80 0.72 -3.17 -21.55
CA ARG A 80 2.06 -3.68 -21.25
C ARG A 80 2.62 -3.15 -19.92
N PRO A 81 2.44 -1.87 -19.54
CA PRO A 81 2.86 -1.38 -18.23
C PRO A 81 2.02 -1.98 -17.10
N ILE A 82 2.66 -2.15 -15.94
CA ILE A 82 2.00 -2.56 -14.70
C ILE A 82 2.13 -1.41 -13.71
N ASP A 83 1.00 -0.90 -13.23
CA ASP A 83 0.96 0.04 -12.12
C ASP A 83 1.30 -0.68 -10.81
N ILE A 84 2.05 0.00 -9.95
CA ILE A 84 2.32 -0.43 -8.58
C ILE A 84 1.87 0.66 -7.62
N GLY A 85 1.08 0.26 -6.63
CA GLY A 85 0.70 1.08 -5.49
C GLY A 85 1.47 0.62 -4.26
N LEU A 86 1.94 1.55 -3.44
CA LEU A 86 2.68 1.24 -2.22
C LEU A 86 2.38 2.25 -1.11
N GLY A 87 2.43 1.78 0.13
CA GLY A 87 2.31 2.60 1.33
C GLY A 87 3.29 2.13 2.39
N MET A 88 3.91 3.07 3.09
CA MET A 88 4.88 2.79 4.16
C MET A 88 4.31 3.26 5.48
N ASN A 89 4.46 2.47 6.54
CA ASN A 89 4.01 2.84 7.87
C ASN A 89 4.52 4.26 8.23
N PRO A 90 3.64 5.18 8.70
CA PRO A 90 4.01 6.56 9.01
C PRO A 90 5.29 6.70 9.83
N VAL A 91 5.53 5.78 10.77
CA VAL A 91 6.71 5.79 11.66
C VAL A 91 8.04 5.59 10.94
N TYR A 92 8.04 5.11 9.70
CA TYR A 92 9.25 4.92 8.87
C TYR A 92 9.38 5.98 7.77
N THR A 93 8.37 6.83 7.59
CA THR A 93 8.43 7.92 6.60
C THR A 93 9.48 8.97 6.97
N GLY A 94 10.04 9.66 5.97
CA GLY A 94 11.03 10.73 6.18
C GLY A 94 12.44 10.27 6.61
N GLN A 95 12.68 8.96 6.75
CA GLN A 95 13.96 8.41 7.28
C GLN A 95 14.85 7.76 6.20
N GLY A 96 14.50 7.91 4.92
CA GLY A 96 15.29 7.35 3.82
C GLY A 96 15.12 5.85 3.57
N TYR A 97 14.16 5.19 4.23
CA TYR A 97 13.94 3.75 4.05
C TYR A 97 13.29 3.35 2.71
N GLY A 98 12.88 4.32 1.88
CA GLY A 98 12.26 4.05 0.57
C GLY A 98 13.09 3.11 -0.30
N LEU A 99 14.41 3.30 -0.37
CA LEU A 99 15.33 2.47 -1.17
C LEU A 99 15.45 1.02 -0.68
N GLN A 100 15.17 0.77 0.59
CA GLN A 100 15.15 -0.59 1.13
C GLN A 100 13.79 -1.26 0.95
N PHE A 101 12.74 -0.43 0.84
CA PHE A 101 11.36 -0.86 0.69
C PHE A 101 11.03 -1.29 -0.74
N PHE A 102 11.52 -0.52 -1.72
CA PHE A 102 11.25 -0.70 -3.15
C PHE A 102 12.42 -0.23 -4.01
#